data_AF-D4IN93-F1
#
_entry.id   AF-D4IN93-F1
#
_cell.length_a   1.000
_cell.length_b   1.000
_cell.length_c   1.000
_cell.angle_alpha   90.00
_cell.angle_beta   90.00
_cell.angle_gamma   90.00
#
_symmetry.space_group_name_H-M   'P 1'
#
loop_
_entity.id
_entity.type
_entity.pdbx_description
1 polymer ?
#
loop_
_entity_poly.entity_id
_entity_poly.type
_entity_poly.pdbx_seq_one_letter_code
_entity_poly.pdbx_strand_id
1 'polypeptide(L)'
;MKKIGIASDHAGYEMKEFLVGYLNAMGYEVLDFGAHSPESVDYADFAHPLAEAIENGELERGVALCGSGEGMTMTLNKHQGIRAGLCWDTEIASLIRRHNDANIIVFPARFITNDEAVKMLDAYFAAEFEGGRHIARIAKMPVAGCK
;
A
#
# COMPACT_ATOMS: atom_id res chain seq x y z
N MET A 1 7.27 -6.21 -17.73
CA MET A 1 6.59 -6.71 -16.52
C MET A 1 6.27 -5.50 -15.65
N LYS A 2 5.09 -5.39 -15.04
CA LYS A 2 4.79 -4.27 -14.14
C LYS A 2 5.45 -4.53 -12.78
N LYS A 3 6.11 -3.54 -12.20
CA LYS A 3 6.72 -3.64 -10.88
C LYS A 3 5.74 -3.21 -9.80
N ILE A 4 5.81 -3.85 -8.63
CA ILE A 4 5.05 -3.46 -7.46
C ILE A 4 5.88 -3.65 -6.20
N GLY A 5 5.83 -2.69 -5.30
CA GLY A 5 6.45 -2.82 -3.98
C GLY A 5 5.52 -3.48 -2.98
N ILE A 6 6.06 -4.27 -2.06
CA ILE A 6 5.33 -4.76 -0.91
C ILE A 6 6.15 -4.63 0.37
N ALA A 7 5.52 -4.22 1.48
CA ALA A 7 6.17 -4.07 2.77
C ALA A 7 5.27 -4.53 3.92
N SER A 8 5.83 -5.07 4.99
CA SER A 8 5.12 -5.32 6.22
C SER A 8 6.02 -5.23 7.46
N ASP A 9 5.43 -5.10 8.64
CA ASP A 9 6.10 -5.58 9.86
C ASP A 9 5.87 -7.09 10.04
N HIS A 10 6.37 -7.61 11.15
CA HIS A 10 6.18 -9.01 11.55
C HIS A 10 4.71 -9.44 11.65
N ALA A 11 3.81 -8.55 12.06
CA ALA A 11 2.40 -8.89 12.20
C ALA A 11 1.68 -9.02 10.85
N GLY A 12 2.22 -8.40 9.79
CA GLY A 12 1.75 -8.58 8.42
C GLY A 12 2.47 -9.66 7.61
N TYR A 13 3.55 -10.25 8.15
CA TYR A 13 4.48 -11.11 7.40
C TYR A 13 3.80 -12.28 6.66
N GLU A 14 2.98 -13.08 7.35
CA GLU A 14 2.35 -14.26 6.71
C GLU A 14 1.42 -13.89 5.55
N MET A 15 0.62 -12.83 5.72
CA MET A 15 -0.25 -12.33 4.65
C MET A 15 0.56 -11.69 3.53
N LYS A 16 1.65 -10.99 3.85
CA LYS A 16 2.58 -10.43 2.88
C LYS A 16 3.14 -11.53 1.97
N GLU A 17 3.65 -12.63 2.53
CA GLU A 17 4.17 -13.77 1.76
C GLU A 17 3.10 -14.41 0.86
N PHE A 18 1.87 -14.55 1.36
CA PHE A 18 0.74 -15.00 0.54
C PHE A 18 0.47 -14.06 -0.64
N LEU A 19 0.42 -12.74 -0.39
CA LEU A 19 0.16 -11.74 -1.43
C LEU A 19 1.32 -11.61 -2.42
N VAL A 20 2.57 -11.83 -2.00
CA VAL A 20 3.72 -11.93 -2.92
C VAL A 20 3.48 -13.05 -3.93
N GLY A 21 3.03 -14.23 -3.47
CA GLY A 21 2.67 -15.35 -4.34
C GLY A 21 1.55 -14.99 -5.32
N TYR A 22 0.49 -14.35 -4.82
CA TYR A 22 -0.64 -13.90 -5.63
C TYR A 22 -0.23 -12.88 -6.71
N LEU A 23 0.52 -11.84 -6.34
CA LEU A 23 1.01 -10.80 -7.25
C LEU A 23 1.94 -11.37 -8.33
N ASN A 24 2.82 -12.30 -7.96
CA ASN A 24 3.67 -13.01 -8.92
C ASN A 24 2.83 -13.83 -9.91
N ALA A 25 1.78 -14.52 -9.45
CA ALA A 25 0.85 -15.26 -10.31
C ALA A 25 0.07 -14.35 -11.27
N MET A 26 -0.19 -13.08 -10.88
CA MET A 26 -0.75 -12.05 -11.75
C MET A 26 0.27 -11.46 -12.75
N GLY A 27 1.53 -11.86 -12.68
CA GLY A 27 2.60 -11.40 -13.59
C GLY A 27 3.27 -10.09 -13.18
N TYR A 28 3.20 -9.70 -11.91
CA TYR A 28 4.00 -8.59 -11.38
C TYR A 28 5.41 -9.03 -11.02
N GLU A 29 6.37 -8.11 -11.17
CA GLU A 29 7.68 -8.19 -10.52
C GLU A 29 7.53 -7.59 -9.12
N VAL A 30 7.56 -8.43 -8.09
CA VAL A 30 7.37 -7.98 -6.70
C VAL A 30 8.71 -7.59 -6.09
N LEU A 31 8.82 -6.33 -5.67
CA LEU A 31 9.92 -5.83 -4.85
C LEU A 31 9.48 -5.89 -3.38
N ASP A 32 9.97 -6.91 -2.67
CA ASP A 32 9.69 -7.10 -1.25
C ASP A 32 10.69 -6.32 -0.39
N PHE A 33 10.21 -5.30 0.30
CA PHE A 33 11.01 -4.48 1.20
C PHE A 33 11.16 -5.10 2.58
N GLY A 34 10.57 -6.26 2.84
CA GLY A 34 10.54 -6.92 4.13
C GLY A 34 9.29 -6.53 4.93
N ALA A 35 9.13 -7.00 6.16
CA ALA A 35 10.01 -7.90 6.90
C ALA A 35 10.11 -9.30 6.26
N HIS A 36 11.21 -10.01 6.52
CA HIS A 36 11.47 -11.34 5.93
C HIS A 36 11.38 -12.49 6.95
N SER A 37 10.79 -12.22 8.12
CA SER A 37 10.54 -13.20 9.17
C SER A 37 9.35 -12.76 10.04
N PRO A 38 8.77 -13.66 10.85
CA PRO A 38 7.73 -13.30 11.84
C PRO A 38 8.32 -12.71 13.13
N GLU A 39 9.62 -12.42 13.19
CA GLU A 39 10.28 -11.89 14.38
C GLU A 39 9.96 -10.40 14.56
N SER A 40 9.83 -9.95 15.81
CA SER A 40 9.45 -8.57 16.12
C SER A 40 10.39 -7.55 15.48
N VAL A 41 9.80 -6.58 14.78
CA VAL A 41 10.47 -5.49 14.05
C VAL A 41 9.56 -4.27 14.01
N ASP A 42 10.10 -3.12 13.61
CA ASP A 42 9.39 -1.85 13.53
C ASP A 42 8.90 -1.56 12.10
N TYR A 43 7.59 -1.29 11.94
CA TYR A 43 6.98 -1.05 10.64
C TYR A 43 7.60 0.12 9.86
N ALA A 44 8.19 1.10 10.56
CA ALA A 44 8.77 2.27 9.92
C ALA A 44 9.99 1.93 9.04
N ASP A 45 10.76 0.92 9.43
CA ASP A 45 11.97 0.48 8.71
C ASP A 45 11.63 -0.08 7.31
N PHE A 46 10.38 -0.52 7.10
CA PHE A 46 9.88 -1.06 5.84
C PHE A 46 8.95 -0.09 5.10
N ALA A 47 8.25 0.78 5.83
CA ALA A 47 7.42 1.83 5.26
C ALA A 47 8.25 2.83 4.45
N HIS A 48 9.35 3.34 5.03
CA HIS A 48 10.16 4.39 4.41
C HIS A 48 10.77 3.95 3.08
N PRO A 49 11.43 2.79 2.96
CA PRO A 49 11.97 2.33 1.67
C PRO A 49 10.91 2.16 0.58
N LEU A 50 9.72 1.64 0.91
CA LEU A 50 8.61 1.52 -0.04
C LEU A 50 8.12 2.88 -0.52
N ALA A 51 7.97 3.83 0.41
CA ALA A 51 7.55 5.19 0.10
C ALA A 51 8.58 5.91 -0.80
N GLU A 52 9.86 5.83 -0.44
CA GLU A 52 10.97 6.42 -1.20
C GLU A 52 11.06 5.85 -2.61
N ALA A 53 10.92 4.54 -2.79
CA ALA A 53 10.92 3.91 -4.10
C ALA A 53 9.79 4.43 -5.01
N ILE A 54 8.62 4.71 -4.44
CA ILE A 54 7.50 5.31 -5.19
C ILE A 54 7.76 6.79 -5.50
N GLU A 55 8.23 7.58 -4.54
CA GLU A 55 8.55 9.00 -4.75
C GLU A 55 9.68 9.22 -5.76
N ASN A 56 10.67 8.30 -5.79
CA ASN A 56 11.76 8.30 -6.76
C ASN A 56 11.35 7.80 -8.15
N GLY A 57 10.10 7.33 -8.31
CA GLY A 57 9.58 6.82 -9.58
C GLY A 57 10.09 5.43 -9.96
N GLU A 58 10.70 4.69 -9.03
CA GLU A 58 11.10 3.29 -9.24
C GLU A 58 9.88 2.36 -9.28
N LEU A 59 8.83 2.74 -8.54
CA LEU A 59 7.57 2.04 -8.44
C LEU A 59 6.40 3.01 -8.64
N GLU A 60 5.35 2.57 -9.32
CA GLU A 60 4.12 3.37 -9.44
C GLU A 60 3.16 3.14 -8.28
N ARG A 61 3.16 1.92 -7.72
CA ARG A 61 2.22 1.47 -6.69
C ARG A 61 2.87 0.52 -5.69
N GLY A 62 2.28 0.42 -4.51
CA GLY A 62 2.69 -0.50 -3.46
C GLY A 62 1.53 -1.14 -2.70
N VAL A 63 1.85 -2.19 -1.97
CA VAL A 63 0.99 -2.84 -0.98
C VAL A 63 1.73 -2.79 0.36
N ALA A 64 1.05 -2.48 1.45
CA ALA A 64 1.68 -2.52 2.77
C ALA A 64 0.79 -3.18 3.80
N LEU A 65 1.38 -3.78 4.83
CA LEU A 65 0.63 -4.49 5.87
C LEU A 65 1.25 -4.25 7.25
N CYS A 66 0.41 -4.13 8.26
CA CYS A 66 0.83 -4.41 9.64
C CYS A 66 -0.35 -4.94 10.44
N GLY A 67 -0.19 -5.16 11.74
CA GLY A 67 -1.24 -5.76 12.58
C GLY A 67 -2.62 -5.10 12.40
N SER A 68 -2.72 -3.78 12.63
CA SER A 68 -3.93 -3.00 12.37
C SER A 68 -3.85 -2.13 11.10
N GLY A 69 -2.71 -2.13 10.41
CA GLY A 69 -2.43 -1.23 9.28
C GLY A 69 -2.21 0.24 9.65
N GLU A 70 -2.57 0.68 10.85
CA GLU A 70 -2.53 2.10 11.25
C GLU A 70 -1.11 2.69 11.27
N GLY A 71 -0.19 2.07 12.02
CA GLY A 71 1.20 2.56 12.13
C GLY A 71 1.89 2.63 10.76
N MET A 72 1.71 1.59 9.95
CA MET A 72 2.21 1.53 8.58
C MET A 72 1.64 2.67 7.73
N THR A 73 0.31 2.85 7.76
CA THR A 73 -0.37 3.92 6.99
C THR A 73 0.06 5.31 7.43
N MET A 74 0.20 5.55 8.74
CA MET A 74 0.63 6.83 9.30
C MET A 74 2.07 7.17 8.90
N THR A 75 2.97 6.18 8.91
CA THR A 75 4.37 6.38 8.51
C THR A 75 4.50 6.64 7.01
N LEU A 76 3.83 5.82 6.18
CA LEU A 76 3.82 6.00 4.73
C LEU A 76 3.35 7.41 4.34
N ASN A 77 2.28 7.91 4.96
CA ASN A 77 1.76 9.25 4.69
C ASN A 77 2.58 10.41 5.29
N LYS A 78 3.76 10.15 5.87
CA LYS A 78 4.75 11.21 6.16
C LYS A 78 5.47 11.69 4.90
N HIS A 79 5.54 10.83 3.88
CA HIS A 79 6.09 11.14 2.58
C HIS A 79 5.08 11.92 1.75
N GLN A 80 5.47 13.09 1.26
CA GLN A 80 4.55 14.06 0.66
C GLN A 80 3.96 13.58 -0.67
N GLY A 81 4.65 12.71 -1.39
CA GLY A 81 4.18 12.07 -2.62
C GLY A 81 3.30 10.84 -2.38
N ILE A 82 3.20 10.35 -1.14
CA ILE A 82 2.46 9.13 -0.81
C ILE A 82 1.02 9.44 -0.41
N ARG A 83 0.13 8.57 -0.88
CA ARG A 83 -1.28 8.53 -0.55
C ARG A 83 -1.62 7.08 -0.23
N ALA A 84 -1.28 6.67 0.98
CA ALA A 84 -1.55 5.33 1.49
C ALA A 84 -2.96 5.26 2.10
N GLY A 85 -3.77 4.29 1.68
CA GLY A 85 -5.13 4.08 2.17
C GLY A 85 -5.29 2.75 2.90
N LEU A 86 -5.64 2.80 4.19
CA LEU A 86 -6.02 1.62 4.97
C LEU A 86 -7.38 1.08 4.52
N CYS A 87 -7.43 -0.19 4.15
CA CYS A 87 -8.64 -0.83 3.60
C CYS A 87 -9.02 -2.08 4.39
N TRP A 88 -10.30 -2.17 4.75
CA TRP A 88 -10.93 -3.34 5.39
C TRP A 88 -12.22 -3.76 4.65
N ASP A 89 -12.48 -3.15 3.49
CA ASP A 89 -13.65 -3.40 2.67
C ASP A 89 -13.31 -3.20 1.17
N THR A 90 -13.94 -3.98 0.30
CA THR A 90 -13.67 -3.98 -1.15
C THR A 90 -14.10 -2.68 -1.84
N GLU A 91 -15.21 -2.08 -1.41
CA GLU A 91 -15.64 -0.79 -1.92
C GLU A 91 -14.63 0.30 -1.52
N ILE A 92 -14.17 0.29 -0.27
CA ILE A 92 -13.14 1.24 0.20
C ILE A 92 -11.86 1.10 -0.62
N ALA A 93 -11.39 -0.13 -0.90
CA ALA A 93 -10.21 -0.37 -1.73
C ALA A 93 -10.34 0.21 -3.15
N SER A 94 -11.52 0.10 -3.77
CA SER A 94 -11.81 0.75 -5.04
C SER A 94 -11.81 2.29 -4.92
N LEU A 95 -12.46 2.82 -3.88
CA LEU A 95 -12.64 4.25 -3.68
C LEU A 95 -11.33 4.99 -3.41
N ILE A 96 -10.38 4.41 -2.64
CA ILE A 96 -9.07 5.05 -2.43
C ILE A 96 -8.35 5.28 -3.75
N ARG A 97 -8.51 4.38 -4.72
CA ARG A 97 -7.92 4.54 -6.06
C ARG A 97 -8.70 5.56 -6.88
N ARG A 98 -10.03 5.48 -6.91
CA ARG A 98 -10.91 6.33 -7.73
C ARG A 98 -10.90 7.80 -7.29
N HIS A 99 -10.91 8.05 -5.99
CA HIS A 99 -11.09 9.39 -5.43
C HIS A 99 -9.82 10.03 -4.91
N ASN A 100 -8.84 9.24 -4.48
CA ASN A 100 -7.63 9.73 -3.83
C ASN A 100 -6.37 9.44 -4.65
N ASP A 101 -6.50 8.74 -5.78
CA ASP A 101 -5.37 8.29 -6.58
C ASP A 101 -4.31 7.62 -5.70
N ALA A 102 -4.76 6.80 -4.73
CA ALA A 102 -3.88 6.18 -3.75
C ALA A 102 -2.83 5.32 -4.46
N ASN A 103 -1.55 5.57 -4.17
CA ASN A 103 -0.44 4.80 -4.71
C ASN A 103 -0.02 3.65 -3.79
N ILE A 104 -0.54 3.57 -2.56
CA ILE A 104 -0.35 2.41 -1.69
C ILE A 104 -1.69 1.98 -1.09
N ILE A 105 -2.01 0.69 -1.19
CA ILE A 105 -3.08 0.06 -0.40
C ILE A 105 -2.46 -0.56 0.86
N VAL A 106 -3.09 -0.31 2.02
CA VAL A 106 -2.62 -0.85 3.30
C VAL A 106 -3.66 -1.81 3.89
N PHE A 107 -3.21 -2.97 4.37
CA PHE A 107 -4.07 -3.99 4.96
C PHE A 107 -3.87 -4.14 6.48
N PRO A 108 -4.96 -4.25 7.26
CA PRO A 108 -4.93 -4.57 8.68
C PRO A 108 -4.88 -6.09 8.88
N ALA A 109 -3.68 -6.68 8.80
CA ALA A 109 -3.49 -8.13 8.67
C ALA A 109 -4.12 -8.98 9.78
N ARG A 110 -4.35 -8.44 10.99
CA ARG A 110 -5.03 -9.15 12.09
C ARG A 110 -6.56 -9.16 11.99
N PHE A 111 -7.13 -8.38 11.08
CA PHE A 111 -8.57 -8.09 11.03
C PHE A 111 -9.25 -8.59 9.75
N ILE A 112 -8.47 -9.08 8.78
CA ILE A 112 -8.98 -9.58 7.51
C ILE A 112 -8.34 -10.92 7.18
N THR A 113 -8.99 -11.65 6.29
CA THR A 113 -8.49 -12.90 5.71
C THR A 113 -7.71 -12.64 4.41
N ASN A 114 -6.92 -13.63 3.98
CA ASN A 114 -6.22 -13.60 2.70
C ASN A 114 -7.19 -13.44 1.51
N ASP A 115 -8.35 -14.08 1.55
CA ASP A 115 -9.36 -13.99 0.48
C ASP A 115 -9.99 -12.58 0.41
N GLU A 116 -10.19 -11.93 1.55
CA GLU A 116 -10.64 -10.53 1.60
C GLU A 116 -9.56 -9.58 1.08
N ALA A 117 -8.29 -9.81 1.44
CA ALA A 117 -7.15 -9.05 0.93
C ALA A 117 -7.06 -9.14 -0.61
N VAL A 118 -7.24 -10.34 -1.18
CA VAL A 118 -7.26 -10.55 -2.64
C VAL A 118 -8.38 -9.76 -3.30
N LYS A 119 -9.61 -9.85 -2.80
CA LYS A 119 -10.75 -9.11 -3.36
C LYS A 119 -10.52 -7.59 -3.34
N MET A 120 -9.98 -7.08 -2.24
CA MET A 120 -9.63 -5.67 -2.11
C MET A 120 -8.51 -5.27 -3.08
N LEU A 121 -7.48 -6.10 -3.21
CA LEU A 121 -6.36 -5.85 -4.10
C LEU A 121 -6.79 -5.84 -5.57
N ASP A 122 -7.65 -6.77 -5.98
CA ASP A 122 -8.24 -6.81 -7.32
C ASP A 122 -9.07 -5.55 -7.60
N ALA A 123 -9.92 -5.14 -6.64
CA ALA A 123 -10.73 -3.94 -6.76
C ALA A 123 -9.87 -2.66 -6.84
N TYR A 124 -8.78 -2.60 -6.08
CA TYR A 124 -7.81 -1.52 -6.12
C TYR A 124 -7.08 -1.44 -7.47
N PHE A 125 -6.68 -2.57 -8.06
CA PHE A 125 -6.02 -2.59 -9.36
C PHE A 125 -6.95 -2.32 -10.53
N ALA A 126 -8.19 -2.80 -10.48
CA ALA A 126 -9.21 -2.58 -11.50
C ALA A 126 -9.73 -1.14 -11.52
N ALA A 127 -9.61 -0.41 -10.41
CA ALA A 127 -10.07 0.96 -10.30
C ALA A 127 -9.19 1.96 -11.07
N GLU A 128 -9.83 2.87 -11.79
CA GLU A 128 -9.19 4.00 -12.47
C GLU A 128 -9.45 5.31 -11.71
N PHE A 129 -8.48 6.23 -11.73
CA PHE A 129 -8.66 7.54 -11.12
C PHE A 129 -9.73 8.35 -11.84
N GLU A 130 -10.70 8.91 -11.11
CA GLU A 130 -11.81 9.65 -11.73
C GLU A 130 -11.42 11.08 -12.14
N GLY A 131 -10.32 11.62 -11.63
CA GLY A 131 -9.92 12.99 -11.92
C GLY A 131 -10.94 14.03 -11.43
N GLY A 132 -11.23 15.03 -12.27
CA GLY A 132 -12.21 16.08 -11.96
C GLY A 132 -11.97 16.77 -10.62
N ARG A 133 -13.00 16.82 -9.76
CA ARG A 133 -12.91 17.46 -8.43
C ARG A 133 -11.85 16.86 -7.51
N HIS A 134 -11.42 15.62 -7.77
CA HIS A 134 -10.46 14.90 -6.95
C HIS A 134 -9.03 15.42 -7.12
N ILE A 135 -8.69 15.90 -8.32
CA ILE A 135 -7.36 16.47 -8.62
C ILE A 135 -7.06 17.65 -7.68
N ALA A 136 -8.00 18.58 -7.55
CA ALA A 136 -7.85 19.75 -6.70
C ALA A 136 -7.81 19.42 -5.19
N ARG A 137 -8.34 18.26 -4.78
CA ARG A 137 -8.29 17.78 -3.39
C ARG A 137 -6.95 17.14 -3.09
N ILE A 138 -6.47 16.28 -3.98
CA ILE A 138 -5.16 15.61 -3.87
C ILE A 138 -4.04 16.64 -3.87
N ALA A 139 -4.10 17.66 -4.73
CA ALA A 139 -3.10 18.73 -4.77
C ALA A 139 -2.97 19.53 -3.45
N LYS A 140 -3.92 19.40 -2.53
CA LYS A 140 -3.90 20.05 -1.20
C LYS A 140 -3.46 19.12 -0.07
N MET A 141 -3.23 17.82 -0.33
CA MET A 141 -2.80 16.88 0.69
C MET A 141 -1.36 17.11 1.17
N PRO A 142 -0.38 17.39 0.29
CA PRO A 142 0.99 17.65 0.72
C PRO A 142 1.08 18.93 1.56
N VAL A 143 1.92 18.89 2.59
CA VAL A 143 2.27 20.02 3.44
C VAL A 143 3.47 20.74 2.84
N ALA A 144 3.29 22.01 2.49
CA ALA A 144 4.35 22.82 1.89
C ALA A 144 5.58 22.94 2.82
N GLY A 145 6.77 22.75 2.25
CA GLY A 145 8.04 22.85 2.98
C GLY A 145 8.45 21.59 3.75
N CYS A 146 7.61 20.55 3.76
CA CYS A 146 8.00 19.21 4.19
C CYS A 146 8.66 18.45 3.03
N LYS A 147 9.66 17.64 3.35
CA LYS A 147 10.12 16.56 2.50
C LYS A 147 9.36 15.30 2.89
#